data_AF-A0A7W8KHM0-F1
#
_entry.id   AF-A0A7W8KHM0-F1
#
_cell.length_a   1.000
_cell.length_b   1.000
_cell.length_c   1.000
_cell.angle_alpha   90.00
_cell.angle_beta   90.00
_cell.angle_gamma   90.00
#
_symmetry.space_group_name_H-M   'P 1'
#
loop_
_entity.id
_entity.type
_entity.pdbx_description
1 polymer ?
#
loop_
_entity_poly.entity_id
_entity_poly.type
_entity_poly.pdbx_seq_one_letter_code
_entity_poly.pdbx_strand_id
1 'polypeptide(L)'
;MTAPKLTLLLGCALLLASCGGGGTPAVQPPLQPSQPAVTVSSVSGVVVENASTDAGIVTGPWSGGAGSVSGEVTVGSGTTATTETLTTADLAADGQFTLPLPASVDGAKLHAFTGSYFDVGAQYPADSGTSTACTGAPTLSSSAAHGITLAVKVKAAKAGTIAPLALGSDASGAPSIQIGSVVYVDAPLTVVGTVTCTSTYAGLQVRGTVTYDLNLASGWNQLTIKESSGGVSSSGGTSTQDIVLSSGALPTNQWMFSPYTAVTPVGPGSLPRPAR
;
A
#
# COMPACT_ATOMS: atom_id res chain seq x y z
N MET A 1 -7.23 41.72 -5.40
CA MET A 1 -8.41 40.85 -5.52
C MET A 1 -8.13 39.85 -6.63
N THR A 2 -7.75 38.63 -6.26
CA THR A 2 -7.42 37.54 -7.19
C THR A 2 -7.86 36.24 -6.50
N ALA A 3 -8.72 35.49 -7.18
CA ALA A 3 -9.39 34.30 -6.66
C ALA A 3 -8.42 33.11 -6.49
N PRO A 4 -8.58 32.28 -5.44
CA PRO A 4 -7.82 31.04 -5.31
C PRO A 4 -8.46 29.91 -6.12
N LYS A 5 -7.61 29.16 -6.85
CA LYS A 5 -7.97 27.98 -7.64
C LYS A 5 -8.28 26.79 -6.73
N LEU A 6 -9.47 26.23 -6.96
CA LEU A 6 -10.06 25.04 -6.37
C LEU A 6 -9.54 23.79 -7.10
N THR A 7 -9.00 22.79 -6.41
CA THR A 7 -8.79 21.43 -6.98
C THR A 7 -9.19 20.37 -5.94
N LEU A 8 -10.27 19.64 -6.28
CA LEU A 8 -11.00 18.58 -5.56
C LEU A 8 -10.08 17.40 -5.12
N LEU A 9 -10.17 16.78 -3.93
CA LEU A 9 -11.26 16.16 -3.14
C LEU A 9 -11.78 14.83 -3.74
N LEU A 10 -11.21 13.70 -3.30
CA LEU A 10 -11.81 12.37 -3.41
C LEU A 10 -12.60 12.10 -2.12
N GLY A 11 -13.91 12.26 -2.19
CA GLY A 11 -14.84 12.02 -1.10
C GLY A 11 -16.17 11.52 -1.62
N CYS A 12 -16.79 10.62 -0.85
CA CYS A 12 -18.09 9.99 -1.07
C CYS A 12 -18.09 8.70 -1.90
N ALA A 13 -17.55 7.61 -1.34
CA ALA A 13 -18.11 6.27 -1.52
C ALA A 13 -18.88 5.87 -0.25
N LEU A 14 -19.98 6.59 0.01
CA LEU A 14 -21.02 6.22 0.96
C LEU A 14 -22.30 6.90 0.49
N LEU A 15 -23.24 6.13 -0.05
CA LEU A 15 -24.62 6.10 0.43
C LEU A 15 -25.49 5.13 -0.42
N LEU A 16 -25.98 4.11 0.29
CA LEU A 16 -27.22 3.33 0.06
C LEU A 16 -27.16 2.10 -0.87
N ALA A 17 -26.95 0.93 -0.24
CA ALA A 17 -27.79 -0.25 -0.49
C ALA A 17 -28.00 -1.07 0.80
N SER A 18 -29.24 -0.99 1.29
CA SER A 18 -30.01 -1.92 2.14
C SER A 18 -29.55 -2.31 3.55
N CYS A 19 -30.43 -1.92 4.50
CA CYS A 19 -30.73 -2.61 5.74
C CYS A 19 -30.89 -4.12 5.58
N GLY A 20 -30.48 -4.88 6.60
CA GLY A 20 -31.15 -6.11 7.00
C GLY A 20 -30.22 -7.27 7.36
N GLY A 21 -29.94 -7.44 8.64
CA GLY A 21 -29.45 -8.71 9.17
C GLY A 21 -28.43 -8.53 10.30
N GLY A 22 -28.86 -8.77 11.53
CA GLY A 22 -27.94 -8.96 12.65
C GLY A 22 -27.07 -10.19 12.38
N GLY A 23 -25.88 -9.97 11.85
CA GLY A 23 -24.85 -10.98 11.69
C GLY A 23 -24.02 -11.08 12.97
N THR A 24 -23.97 -12.27 13.55
CA THR A 24 -22.97 -12.70 14.51
C THR A 24 -21.55 -12.35 14.02
N PRO A 25 -20.58 -12.08 14.92
CA PRO A 25 -19.21 -11.77 14.51
C PRO A 25 -18.69 -12.89 13.61
N ALA A 26 -18.34 -12.53 12.37
CA ALA A 26 -17.85 -13.47 11.40
C ALA A 26 -16.55 -14.09 11.91
N VAL A 27 -16.54 -15.40 12.06
CA VAL A 27 -15.32 -16.19 12.27
C VAL A 27 -14.48 -15.98 11.00
N GLN A 28 -13.33 -15.32 11.17
CA GLN A 28 -12.39 -15.07 10.09
C GLN A 28 -12.02 -16.43 9.46
N PRO A 29 -12.16 -16.61 8.13
CA PRO A 29 -11.79 -17.87 7.47
C PRO A 29 -10.34 -18.24 7.80
N PRO A 30 -10.00 -19.55 7.85
CA PRO A 30 -8.62 -19.97 8.06
C PRO A 30 -7.72 -19.29 7.04
N LEU A 31 -6.58 -18.77 7.50
CA LEU A 31 -5.55 -18.16 6.66
C LEU A 31 -5.28 -19.12 5.49
N GLN A 32 -5.48 -18.61 4.27
CA GLN A 32 -5.14 -19.32 3.04
C GLN A 32 -3.66 -19.71 3.12
N PRO A 33 -3.25 -20.91 2.65
CA PRO A 33 -1.84 -21.30 2.71
C PRO A 33 -0.96 -20.25 2.04
N SER A 34 0.11 -19.86 2.75
CA SER A 34 1.07 -18.86 2.34
C SER A 34 1.50 -19.09 0.89
N GLN A 35 1.24 -18.13 0.02
CA GLN A 35 1.69 -18.22 -1.36
C GLN A 35 3.23 -18.25 -1.41
N PRO A 36 3.84 -19.08 -2.27
CA PRO A 36 5.28 -19.15 -2.39
C PRO A 36 5.88 -17.80 -2.81
N ALA A 37 7.11 -17.55 -2.36
CA ALA A 37 7.88 -16.37 -2.77
C ALA A 37 7.98 -16.31 -4.31
N VAL A 38 7.72 -15.12 -4.88
CA VAL A 38 7.99 -14.83 -6.29
C VAL A 38 9.24 -13.97 -6.36
N THR A 39 10.37 -14.60 -6.66
CA THR A 39 11.64 -13.89 -6.84
C THR A 39 11.74 -13.28 -8.23
N VAL A 40 12.32 -12.08 -8.32
CA VAL A 40 12.41 -11.33 -9.57
C VAL A 40 13.79 -10.71 -9.78
N SER A 41 14.26 -10.70 -11.02
CA SER A 41 15.47 -9.97 -11.44
C SER A 41 15.14 -8.65 -12.16
N SER A 42 13.87 -8.38 -12.40
CA SER A 42 13.37 -7.17 -13.06
C SER A 42 11.91 -6.95 -12.72
N VAL A 43 11.45 -5.70 -12.80
CA VAL A 43 10.03 -5.35 -12.75
C VAL A 43 9.63 -4.67 -14.04
N SER A 44 8.49 -5.08 -14.59
CA SER A 44 7.99 -4.59 -15.88
C SER A 44 6.53 -4.18 -15.75
N GLY A 45 6.09 -3.32 -16.66
CA GLY A 45 4.69 -2.96 -16.74
C GLY A 45 4.43 -1.79 -17.68
N VAL A 46 3.22 -1.27 -17.58
CA VAL A 46 2.76 -0.10 -18.32
C VAL A 46 2.33 0.96 -17.33
N VAL A 47 2.90 2.16 -17.43
CA VAL A 47 2.44 3.31 -16.65
C VAL A 47 1.04 3.70 -17.10
N VAL A 48 0.15 3.93 -16.15
CA VAL A 48 -1.23 4.40 -16.42
C VAL A 48 -1.54 5.61 -15.55
N GLU A 49 -2.50 6.40 -15.98
CA GLU A 49 -2.93 7.61 -15.26
C GLU A 49 -4.26 7.37 -14.57
N ASN A 50 -4.47 8.07 -13.46
CA ASN A 50 -5.78 8.09 -12.83
C ASN A 50 -6.78 8.85 -13.73
N ALA A 51 -7.78 8.15 -14.24
CA ALA A 51 -8.91 8.67 -15.00
C ALA A 51 -10.25 8.44 -14.26
N SER A 52 -10.18 8.27 -12.94
CA SER A 52 -11.32 8.02 -12.07
C SER A 52 -12.36 9.13 -12.19
N THR A 53 -13.61 8.72 -12.06
CA THR A 53 -14.76 9.63 -11.91
C THR A 53 -15.45 9.29 -10.59
N ASP A 54 -16.51 10.02 -10.26
CA ASP A 54 -17.36 9.70 -9.10
C ASP A 54 -17.95 8.27 -9.17
N ALA A 55 -17.93 7.64 -10.35
CA ALA A 55 -18.41 6.27 -10.56
C ALA A 55 -17.38 5.18 -10.20
N GLY A 56 -16.14 5.54 -9.85
CA GLY A 56 -15.10 4.58 -9.45
C GLY A 56 -13.73 4.86 -10.04
N ILE A 57 -12.74 4.08 -9.61
CA ILE A 57 -11.37 4.24 -10.10
C ILE A 57 -11.23 3.62 -11.49
N VAL A 58 -10.79 4.42 -12.45
CA VAL A 58 -10.55 4.02 -13.84
C VAL A 58 -9.16 4.50 -14.24
N THR A 59 -8.46 3.71 -15.04
CA THR A 59 -7.12 4.06 -15.55
C THR A 59 -7.20 4.59 -16.97
N GLY A 60 -6.47 5.67 -17.26
CA GLY A 60 -6.23 6.19 -18.60
C GLY A 60 -4.83 5.81 -19.11
N PRO A 61 -4.59 5.90 -20.43
CA PRO A 61 -3.26 5.69 -20.99
C PRO A 61 -2.26 6.73 -20.49
N TRP A 62 -0.98 6.36 -20.43
CA TRP A 62 0.11 7.29 -20.13
C TRP A 62 0.16 8.44 -21.13
N SER A 63 0.24 9.67 -20.63
CA SER A 63 0.40 10.88 -21.46
C SER A 63 1.68 11.66 -21.18
N GLY A 64 2.55 11.16 -20.30
CA GLY A 64 3.81 11.81 -19.96
C GLY A 64 4.95 11.61 -20.96
N GLY A 65 4.75 10.83 -22.03
CA GLY A 65 5.74 10.60 -23.09
C GLY A 65 6.93 9.74 -22.68
N ALA A 66 7.95 9.67 -23.54
CA ALA A 66 9.16 8.90 -23.25
C ALA A 66 10.02 9.57 -22.17
N GLY A 67 10.79 8.78 -21.43
CA GLY A 67 11.63 9.26 -20.34
C GLY A 67 12.43 8.14 -19.69
N SER A 68 12.54 8.17 -18.37
CA SER A 68 13.17 7.10 -17.59
C SER A 68 12.31 6.63 -16.41
N VAL A 69 12.57 5.40 -15.98
CA VAL A 69 12.08 4.81 -14.73
C VAL A 69 13.27 4.59 -13.81
N SER A 70 13.16 4.95 -12.53
CA SER A 70 14.15 4.66 -11.50
C SER A 70 13.56 3.75 -10.42
N GLY A 71 14.38 2.80 -9.96
CA GLY A 71 14.15 2.07 -8.72
C GLY A 71 14.95 2.74 -7.62
N GLU A 72 14.27 3.28 -6.61
CA GLU A 72 14.86 4.04 -5.53
C GLU A 72 14.57 3.38 -4.19
N VAL A 73 15.47 3.59 -3.23
CA VAL A 73 15.32 3.11 -1.87
C VAL A 73 15.60 4.22 -0.86
N THR A 74 14.97 4.13 0.30
CA THR A 74 15.23 5.05 1.41
C THR A 74 16.20 4.41 2.41
N VAL A 75 17.33 5.05 2.63
CA VAL A 75 18.41 4.61 3.54
C VAL A 75 18.44 5.55 4.74
N GLY A 76 18.77 5.03 5.93
CA GLY A 76 18.73 5.78 7.18
C GLY A 76 17.32 5.90 7.78
N SER A 77 17.17 6.73 8.81
CA SER A 77 15.91 6.87 9.55
C SER A 77 15.66 8.32 10.00
N GLY A 78 14.39 8.68 10.19
CA GLY A 78 14.02 10.02 10.63
C GLY A 78 14.54 11.13 9.71
N THR A 79 15.17 12.15 10.28
CA THR A 79 15.66 13.33 9.55
C THR A 79 16.94 13.09 8.75
N THR A 80 17.61 11.95 8.96
CA THR A 80 18.82 11.57 8.19
C THR A 80 18.50 10.63 7.04
N ALA A 81 17.22 10.29 6.84
CA ALA A 81 16.79 9.44 5.75
C ALA A 81 17.10 10.08 4.39
N THR A 82 17.81 9.37 3.53
CA THR A 82 18.12 9.78 2.16
C THR A 82 17.48 8.83 1.17
N THR A 83 17.13 9.33 -0.01
CA THR A 83 16.67 8.49 -1.12
C THR A 83 17.80 8.29 -2.10
N GLU A 84 18.07 7.04 -2.45
CA GLU A 84 19.13 6.66 -3.38
C GLU A 84 18.56 5.87 -4.55
N THR A 85 19.02 6.18 -5.77
CA THR A 85 18.71 5.40 -6.96
C THR A 85 19.56 4.13 -6.98
N LEU A 86 18.92 2.97 -7.02
CA LEU A 86 19.59 1.67 -7.18
C LEU A 86 19.75 1.27 -8.64
N THR A 87 18.75 1.60 -9.46
CA THR A 87 18.69 1.16 -10.85
C THR A 87 17.84 2.12 -11.69
N THR A 88 18.07 2.14 -12.99
CA THR A 88 17.33 2.95 -13.96
C THR A 88 17.08 2.18 -15.24
N ALA A 89 15.98 2.48 -15.92
CA ALA A 89 15.66 1.97 -17.26
C ALA A 89 14.97 3.05 -18.09
N ASP A 90 14.87 2.81 -19.39
CA ASP A 90 14.11 3.66 -20.30
C ASP A 90 12.60 3.47 -20.08
N LEU A 91 11.85 4.57 -20.21
CA LEU A 91 10.39 4.59 -20.28
C LEU A 91 10.00 4.91 -21.73
N ALA A 92 9.28 3.99 -22.38
CA ALA A 92 8.75 4.22 -23.71
C ALA A 92 7.61 5.25 -23.70
N ALA A 93 7.33 5.86 -24.87
CA ALA A 93 6.32 6.91 -24.99
C ALA A 93 4.89 6.44 -24.66
N ASP A 94 4.62 5.14 -24.81
CA ASP A 94 3.36 4.50 -24.46
C ASP A 94 3.28 4.04 -23.00
N GLY A 95 4.31 4.32 -22.20
CA GLY A 95 4.38 3.98 -20.78
C GLY A 95 4.96 2.60 -20.50
N GLN A 96 5.39 1.83 -21.50
CA GLN A 96 6.05 0.54 -21.27
C GLN A 96 7.44 0.74 -20.66
N PHE A 97 7.78 -0.09 -19.68
CA PHE A 97 9.12 -0.14 -19.10
C PHE A 97 9.49 -1.56 -18.65
N THR A 98 10.79 -1.79 -18.52
CA THR A 98 11.36 -2.96 -17.84
C THR A 98 12.58 -2.49 -17.06
N LEU A 99 12.46 -2.48 -15.75
CA LEU A 99 13.48 -2.01 -14.81
C LEU A 99 14.27 -3.23 -14.29
N PRO A 100 15.55 -3.40 -14.67
CA PRO A 100 16.38 -4.46 -14.13
C PRO A 100 16.68 -4.19 -12.65
N LEU A 101 16.65 -5.23 -11.82
CA LEU A 101 16.97 -5.14 -10.40
C LEU A 101 18.40 -5.65 -10.15
N PRO A 102 19.18 -5.00 -9.27
CA PRO A 102 20.51 -5.48 -8.94
C PRO A 102 20.42 -6.83 -8.24
N ALA A 103 21.33 -7.76 -8.55
CA ALA A 103 21.34 -9.09 -7.95
C ALA A 103 21.56 -9.08 -6.42
N SER A 104 22.20 -8.03 -5.91
CA SER A 104 22.45 -7.81 -4.49
C SER A 104 22.31 -6.33 -4.13
N VAL A 105 21.89 -6.05 -2.91
CA VAL A 105 21.90 -4.71 -2.31
C VAL A 105 22.99 -4.66 -1.25
N ASP A 106 23.71 -3.54 -1.15
CA ASP A 106 24.69 -3.31 -0.10
C ASP A 106 24.04 -3.46 1.28
N GLY A 107 24.58 -4.36 2.11
CA GLY A 107 24.07 -4.66 3.44
C GLY A 107 23.98 -3.44 4.35
N ALA A 108 24.84 -2.43 4.15
CA ALA A 108 24.79 -1.17 4.90
C ALA A 108 23.52 -0.35 4.64
N LYS A 109 22.82 -0.61 3.53
CA LYS A 109 21.56 0.05 3.17
C LYS A 109 20.34 -0.67 3.73
N LEU A 110 20.49 -1.93 4.14
CA LEU A 110 19.37 -2.77 4.56
C LEU A 110 18.95 -2.45 6.00
N HIS A 111 17.65 -2.54 6.24
CA HIS A 111 17.07 -2.32 7.56
C HIS A 111 16.73 -3.65 8.21
N ALA A 112 17.03 -3.79 9.50
CA ALA A 112 16.60 -4.97 10.25
C ALA A 112 15.06 -5.04 10.26
N PHE A 113 14.51 -6.24 10.03
CA PHE A 113 13.09 -6.47 10.24
C PHE A 113 12.80 -6.51 11.75
N THR A 114 12.59 -5.35 12.34
CA THR A 114 12.20 -5.21 13.75
C THR A 114 10.69 -4.98 13.87
N GLY A 115 10.16 -5.03 15.09
CA GLY A 115 8.76 -4.71 15.35
C GLY A 115 8.35 -3.32 14.85
N SER A 116 9.27 -2.34 14.78
CA SER A 116 8.99 -1.00 14.26
C SER A 116 8.83 -0.97 12.73
N TYR A 117 9.38 -1.94 12.00
CA TYR A 117 9.14 -2.08 10.56
C TYR A 117 7.67 -2.42 10.28
N PHE A 118 7.04 -3.13 11.21
CA PHE A 118 5.63 -3.55 11.16
C PHE A 118 4.74 -2.76 12.13
N ASP A 119 5.22 -1.62 12.64
CA ASP A 119 4.45 -0.80 13.57
C ASP A 119 3.42 0.03 12.79
N VAL A 120 2.26 -0.60 12.64
CA VAL A 120 1.06 -0.01 12.04
C VAL A 120 0.60 1.20 12.85
N GLY A 121 0.79 1.21 14.17
CA GLY A 121 0.31 2.28 15.05
C GLY A 121 0.91 3.64 14.72
N ALA A 122 2.18 3.67 14.31
CA ALA A 122 2.87 4.88 13.86
C ALA A 122 2.30 5.46 12.54
N GLN A 123 1.63 4.63 11.73
CA GLN A 123 1.07 5.04 10.43
C GLN A 123 -0.38 5.52 10.51
N TYR A 124 -1.06 5.30 11.64
CA TYR A 124 -2.44 5.76 11.89
C TYR A 124 -2.43 6.91 12.92
N PRO A 125 -2.21 8.16 12.49
CA PRO A 125 -2.28 9.30 13.41
C PRO A 125 -3.73 9.50 13.85
N ALA A 126 -4.04 9.14 15.09
CA ALA A 126 -5.36 9.40 15.68
C ALA A 126 -5.61 10.91 15.84
N ASP A 127 -6.86 11.30 16.10
CA ASP A 127 -7.20 12.70 16.41
C ASP A 127 -6.30 13.23 17.54
N SER A 128 -5.92 14.51 17.45
CA SER A 128 -5.04 15.16 18.43
C SER A 128 -5.52 14.89 19.87
N GLY A 129 -4.70 14.16 20.65
CA GLY A 129 -5.00 13.81 22.03
C GLY A 129 -5.63 12.41 22.24
N THR A 130 -5.80 11.62 21.19
CA THR A 130 -6.19 10.21 21.30
C THR A 130 -5.01 9.31 20.93
N SER A 131 -4.85 8.17 21.62
CA SER A 131 -3.83 7.18 21.31
C SER A 131 -4.40 6.09 20.40
N THR A 132 -3.62 5.69 19.39
CA THR A 132 -3.87 4.44 18.66
C THR A 132 -3.42 3.28 19.55
N ALA A 133 -4.33 2.38 19.89
CA ALA A 133 -4.03 1.20 20.68
C ALA A 133 -3.92 -0.02 19.75
N CYS A 134 -2.72 -0.57 19.60
CA CYS A 134 -2.48 -1.77 18.80
C CYS A 134 -2.22 -2.99 19.70
N THR A 135 -2.77 -4.14 19.33
CA THR A 135 -2.54 -5.44 19.96
C THR A 135 -2.11 -6.47 18.94
N GLY A 136 -1.40 -7.50 19.39
CA GLY A 136 -0.79 -8.50 18.53
C GLY A 136 0.59 -8.06 18.02
N ALA A 137 1.30 -8.99 17.38
CA ALA A 137 2.60 -8.75 16.76
C ALA A 137 2.83 -9.81 15.68
N PRO A 138 3.49 -9.47 14.56
CA PRO A 138 3.99 -10.47 13.63
C PRO A 138 5.12 -11.28 14.28
N THR A 139 5.19 -12.56 13.93
CA THR A 139 6.30 -13.47 14.25
C THR A 139 7.17 -13.61 13.01
N LEU A 140 8.47 -13.49 13.19
CA LEU A 140 9.47 -13.64 12.14
C LEU A 140 10.16 -14.99 12.31
N SER A 141 10.41 -15.71 11.21
CA SER A 141 11.22 -16.94 11.25
C SER A 141 12.68 -16.68 11.63
N SER A 142 13.18 -15.47 11.36
CA SER A 142 14.54 -15.04 11.70
C SER A 142 14.57 -13.55 11.99
N SER A 143 15.09 -13.16 13.16
CA SER A 143 15.34 -11.76 13.52
C SER A 143 16.63 -11.20 12.90
N ALA A 144 17.42 -12.04 12.23
CA ALA A 144 18.67 -11.64 11.59
C ALA A 144 18.48 -11.21 10.12
N ALA A 145 17.27 -11.35 9.57
CA ALA A 145 16.97 -10.90 8.22
C ALA A 145 16.92 -9.37 8.18
N HIS A 146 17.48 -8.81 7.11
CA HIS A 146 17.39 -7.40 6.77
C HIS A 146 16.76 -7.24 5.40
N GLY A 147 16.12 -6.10 5.16
CA GLY A 147 15.49 -5.84 3.89
C GLY A 147 15.29 -4.37 3.60
N ILE A 148 14.81 -4.11 2.39
CA ILE A 148 14.51 -2.77 1.92
C ILE A 148 13.42 -2.81 0.84
N THR A 149 12.55 -1.81 0.84
CA THR A 149 11.45 -1.70 -0.13
C THR A 149 11.86 -0.81 -1.29
N LEU A 150 11.54 -1.24 -2.51
CA LEU A 150 11.77 -0.47 -3.73
C LEU A 150 10.61 0.49 -3.99
N ALA A 151 10.90 1.79 -4.10
CA ALA A 151 10.01 2.76 -4.70
C ALA A 151 10.34 2.89 -6.18
N VAL A 152 9.33 2.81 -7.05
CA VAL A 152 9.54 2.99 -8.50
C VAL A 152 9.04 4.38 -8.91
N LYS A 153 9.89 5.16 -9.56
CA LYS A 153 9.57 6.52 -10.00
C LYS A 153 9.76 6.68 -11.49
N VAL A 154 9.02 7.62 -12.07
CA VAL A 154 9.14 8.00 -13.48
C VAL A 154 9.64 9.43 -13.59
N LYS A 155 10.42 9.69 -14.65
CA LYS A 155 10.84 11.03 -15.05
C LYS A 155 10.73 11.16 -16.57
N ALA A 156 9.69 11.84 -17.01
CA ALA A 156 9.42 12.20 -18.40
C ALA A 156 8.91 13.65 -18.46
N ALA A 157 7.92 13.96 -19.31
CA ALA A 157 7.19 15.23 -19.21
C ALA A 157 6.42 15.34 -17.87
N LYS A 158 6.14 14.20 -17.23
CA LYS A 158 5.63 14.09 -15.86
C LYS A 158 6.65 13.35 -14.99
N ALA A 159 6.74 13.73 -13.72
CA ALA A 159 7.58 13.05 -12.74
C ALA A 159 6.77 12.71 -11.49
N GLY A 160 7.04 11.55 -10.90
CA GLY A 160 6.27 11.04 -9.77
C GLY A 160 6.56 9.58 -9.46
N THR A 161 5.79 9.03 -8.52
CA THR A 161 5.88 7.62 -8.11
C THR A 161 4.89 6.80 -8.92
N ILE A 162 5.25 5.56 -9.24
CA ILE A 162 4.35 4.58 -9.84
C ILE A 162 4.27 3.34 -8.95
N ALA A 163 3.09 2.73 -8.86
CA ALA A 163 2.91 1.46 -8.16
C ALA A 163 1.85 0.60 -8.87
N PRO A 164 1.97 -0.74 -8.84
CA PRO A 164 0.92 -1.61 -9.33
C PRO A 164 -0.31 -1.44 -8.45
N LEU A 165 -1.42 -1.02 -9.03
CA LEU A 165 -2.67 -0.88 -8.29
C LEU A 165 -3.79 -1.56 -9.06
N ALA A 166 -4.45 -2.49 -8.41
CA ALA A 166 -5.66 -3.12 -8.92
C ALA A 166 -6.82 -2.82 -7.98
N LEU A 167 -8.00 -2.64 -8.56
CA LEU A 167 -9.24 -2.65 -7.83
C LEU A 167 -9.85 -4.03 -7.97
N GLY A 168 -10.56 -4.44 -6.94
CA GLY A 168 -11.41 -5.61 -7.03
C GLY A 168 -12.53 -5.52 -6.03
N SER A 169 -13.18 -6.66 -5.84
CA SER A 169 -14.06 -6.87 -4.71
C SER A 169 -13.47 -7.95 -3.82
N ASP A 170 -13.69 -7.85 -2.51
CA ASP A 170 -13.40 -8.95 -1.61
C ASP A 170 -14.42 -10.09 -1.75
N ALA A 171 -14.29 -11.13 -0.94
CA ALA A 171 -15.19 -12.28 -0.98
C ALA A 171 -16.64 -11.95 -0.63
N SER A 172 -16.90 -10.81 0.02
CA SER A 172 -18.23 -10.31 0.37
C SER A 172 -18.81 -9.40 -0.72
N GLY A 173 -18.04 -9.08 -1.76
CA GLY A 173 -18.43 -8.13 -2.80
C GLY A 173 -18.11 -6.68 -2.46
N ALA A 174 -17.52 -6.39 -1.29
CA ALA A 174 -17.14 -5.03 -0.92
C ALA A 174 -15.93 -4.57 -1.76
N PRO A 175 -15.84 -3.27 -2.09
CA PRO A 175 -14.68 -2.73 -2.80
C PRO A 175 -13.38 -3.06 -2.07
N SER A 176 -12.38 -3.50 -2.83
CA SER A 176 -11.03 -3.77 -2.33
C SER A 176 -9.99 -3.11 -3.22
N ILE A 177 -8.90 -2.65 -2.60
CA ILE A 177 -7.75 -2.10 -3.28
C ILE A 177 -6.58 -3.07 -3.08
N GLN A 178 -5.84 -3.36 -4.14
CA GLN A 178 -4.63 -4.16 -4.08
C GLN A 178 -3.46 -3.32 -4.59
N ILE A 179 -2.41 -3.21 -3.78
CA ILE A 179 -1.19 -2.47 -4.08
C ILE A 179 -0.04 -3.47 -4.16
N GLY A 180 0.67 -3.46 -5.28
CA GLY A 180 1.90 -4.22 -5.45
C GLY A 180 3.09 -3.52 -4.81
N SER A 181 4.00 -4.30 -4.23
CA SER A 181 5.29 -3.81 -3.72
C SER A 181 6.40 -4.78 -4.05
N VAL A 182 7.64 -4.30 -3.99
CA VAL A 182 8.84 -5.07 -4.30
C VAL A 182 9.82 -4.87 -3.14
N VAL A 183 10.23 -5.96 -2.51
CA VAL A 183 11.10 -5.94 -1.33
C VAL A 183 12.34 -6.81 -1.57
N TYR A 184 13.51 -6.30 -1.21
CA TYR A 184 14.73 -7.11 -1.13
C TYR A 184 14.87 -7.65 0.29
N VAL A 185 15.24 -8.91 0.44
CA VAL A 185 15.68 -9.49 1.73
C VAL A 185 17.02 -10.21 1.56
N ASP A 186 17.92 -10.07 2.53
CA ASP A 186 19.25 -10.70 2.47
C ASP A 186 19.22 -12.21 2.76
N ALA A 187 18.26 -12.68 3.55
CA ALA A 187 18.04 -14.08 3.90
C ALA A 187 16.55 -14.45 3.79
N PRO A 188 16.22 -15.74 3.58
CA PRO A 188 14.84 -16.20 3.58
C PRO A 188 14.12 -15.81 4.89
N LEU A 189 12.91 -15.29 4.77
CA LEU A 189 12.13 -14.75 5.88
C LEU A 189 10.66 -15.12 5.73
N THR A 190 10.08 -15.69 6.79
CA THR A 190 8.63 -15.86 6.93
C THR A 190 8.13 -14.87 7.97
N VAL A 191 7.06 -14.12 7.65
CA VAL A 191 6.40 -13.20 8.58
C VAL A 191 4.94 -13.58 8.66
N VAL A 192 4.49 -14.00 9.85
CA VAL A 192 3.10 -14.42 10.08
C VAL A 192 2.53 -13.74 11.31
N GLY A 193 1.25 -13.41 11.29
CA GLY A 193 0.53 -12.93 12.46
C GLY A 193 -0.44 -11.80 12.14
N THR A 194 -1.05 -11.28 13.18
CA THR A 194 -2.08 -10.23 13.05
C THR A 194 -1.82 -9.13 14.06
N VAL A 195 -1.93 -7.89 13.61
CA VAL A 195 -1.94 -6.69 14.45
C VAL A 195 -3.30 -6.04 14.31
N THR A 196 -3.98 -5.81 15.43
CA THR A 196 -5.25 -5.07 15.45
C THR A 196 -5.01 -3.73 16.12
N CYS A 197 -5.26 -2.64 15.41
CA CYS A 197 -5.20 -1.29 15.92
C CYS A 197 -6.60 -0.72 16.08
N THR A 198 -6.84 -0.01 17.19
CA THR A 198 -8.07 0.75 17.42
C THR A 198 -7.70 2.20 17.65
N SER A 199 -8.33 3.09 16.90
CA SER A 199 -8.14 4.54 16.97
C SER A 199 -9.49 5.24 17.02
N THR A 200 -9.50 6.50 17.43
CA THR A 200 -10.68 7.36 17.36
C THR A 200 -10.45 8.46 16.33
N TYR A 201 -11.39 8.60 15.39
CA TYR A 201 -11.38 9.61 14.33
C TYR A 201 -12.72 10.32 14.29
N ALA A 202 -12.72 11.64 14.44
CA ALA A 202 -13.91 12.48 14.55
C ALA A 202 -14.94 11.97 15.58
N GLY A 203 -14.46 11.38 16.68
CA GLY A 203 -15.31 10.78 17.72
C GLY A 203 -15.88 9.38 17.39
N LEU A 204 -15.51 8.80 16.25
CA LEU A 204 -15.86 7.44 15.87
C LEU A 204 -14.70 6.49 16.11
N GLN A 205 -14.97 5.32 16.69
CA GLN A 205 -13.96 4.28 16.82
C GLN A 205 -13.73 3.60 15.48
N VAL A 206 -12.47 3.47 15.08
CA VAL A 206 -12.04 2.75 13.88
C VAL A 206 -11.12 1.63 14.32
N ARG A 207 -11.38 0.42 13.83
CA ARG A 207 -10.57 -0.77 14.08
C ARG A 207 -9.94 -1.23 12.77
N GLY A 208 -8.62 -1.19 12.70
CA GLY A 208 -7.84 -1.74 11.60
C GLY A 208 -7.22 -3.09 11.99
N THR A 209 -7.33 -4.09 11.13
CA THR A 209 -6.65 -5.38 11.29
C THR A 209 -5.63 -5.54 10.17
N VAL A 210 -4.36 -5.72 10.51
CA VAL A 210 -3.30 -6.03 9.56
C VAL A 210 -2.90 -7.48 9.74
N THR A 211 -3.05 -8.28 8.69
CA THR A 211 -2.66 -9.68 8.64
C THR A 211 -1.41 -9.82 7.80
N TYR A 212 -0.37 -10.41 8.38
CA TYR A 212 0.89 -10.74 7.74
C TYR A 212 0.88 -12.22 7.36
N ASP A 213 1.09 -12.51 6.08
CA ASP A 213 1.30 -13.85 5.54
C ASP A 213 2.35 -13.79 4.43
N LEU A 214 3.60 -13.54 4.85
CA LEU A 214 4.72 -13.34 3.94
C LEU A 214 5.65 -14.54 3.98
N ASN A 215 5.96 -15.08 2.81
CA ASN A 215 7.04 -16.03 2.61
C ASN A 215 8.02 -15.45 1.58
N LEU A 216 9.20 -15.03 2.04
CA LEU A 216 10.19 -14.30 1.24
C LEU A 216 11.44 -15.14 1.07
N ALA A 217 11.93 -15.25 -0.15
CA ALA A 217 13.23 -15.84 -0.46
C ALA A 217 14.32 -14.77 -0.44
N SER A 218 15.59 -15.16 -0.27
CA SER A 218 16.71 -14.22 -0.42
C SER A 218 16.69 -13.58 -1.82
N GLY A 219 16.93 -12.27 -1.89
CA GLY A 219 16.82 -11.45 -3.09
C GLY A 219 15.54 -10.60 -3.14
N TRP A 220 15.15 -10.19 -4.35
CA TRP A 220 13.95 -9.39 -4.59
C TRP A 220 12.69 -10.26 -4.66
N ASN A 221 11.66 -9.88 -3.92
CA ASN A 221 10.37 -10.54 -3.85
C ASN A 221 9.26 -9.57 -4.24
N GLN A 222 8.22 -10.09 -4.88
CA GLN A 222 6.97 -9.37 -5.08
C GLN A 222 6.00 -9.60 -3.93
N LEU A 223 5.27 -8.54 -3.58
CA LEU A 223 4.28 -8.51 -2.51
C LEU A 223 2.99 -7.90 -3.03
N THR A 224 1.87 -8.34 -2.46
CA THR A 224 0.57 -7.70 -2.60
C THR A 224 0.03 -7.29 -1.23
N ILE A 225 -0.32 -6.01 -1.13
CA ILE A 225 -1.04 -5.43 -0.01
C ILE A 225 -2.49 -5.31 -0.45
N LYS A 226 -3.39 -6.10 0.14
CA LYS A 226 -4.82 -6.02 -0.10
C LYS A 226 -5.47 -5.27 1.04
N GLU A 227 -6.21 -4.22 0.71
CA GLU A 227 -7.05 -3.47 1.63
C GLU A 227 -8.52 -3.70 1.28
N SER A 228 -9.31 -4.06 2.28
CA SER A 228 -10.77 -4.15 2.21
C SER A 228 -11.37 -3.33 3.33
N SER A 229 -12.32 -2.45 2.99
CA SER A 229 -13.13 -1.77 3.99
C SER A 229 -14.26 -2.69 4.44
N GLY A 230 -14.32 -2.96 5.74
CA GLY A 230 -15.49 -3.57 6.34
C GLY A 230 -16.60 -2.52 6.45
N GLY A 231 -17.85 -2.96 6.26
CA GLY A 231 -19.01 -2.06 6.28
C GLY A 231 -19.08 -1.21 7.56
N VAL A 232 -19.52 0.04 7.41
CA VAL A 232 -19.81 0.93 8.55
C VAL A 232 -21.13 0.49 9.17
N SER A 233 -21.10 0.06 10.43
CA SER A 233 -22.32 -0.20 11.19
C SER A 233 -23.06 1.12 11.45
N SER A 234 -24.28 1.24 10.92
CA SER A 234 -25.12 2.44 10.98
C SER A 234 -25.64 2.80 12.38
N SER A 235 -25.34 2.02 13.41
CA SER A 235 -25.83 2.22 14.79
C SER A 235 -24.78 2.85 15.72
N GLY A 236 -23.86 3.66 15.19
CA GLY A 236 -22.72 4.19 15.94
C GLY A 236 -21.57 3.19 16.11
N GLY A 237 -21.46 2.23 15.17
CA GLY A 237 -20.51 1.13 15.26
C GLY A 237 -19.13 1.45 14.73
N THR A 238 -18.18 0.64 15.18
CA THR A 238 -16.77 0.65 14.77
C THR A 238 -16.64 0.48 13.25
N SER A 239 -15.97 1.41 12.58
CA SER A 239 -15.55 1.21 11.19
C SER A 239 -14.42 0.19 11.17
N THR A 240 -14.49 -0.81 10.29
CA THR A 240 -13.47 -1.87 10.21
C THR A 240 -12.68 -1.77 8.91
N GLN A 241 -11.38 -1.98 8.97
CA GLN A 241 -10.50 -2.01 7.80
C GLN A 241 -9.59 -3.22 7.94
N ASP A 242 -9.58 -4.08 6.94
CA ASP A 242 -8.72 -5.26 6.92
C ASP A 242 -7.65 -5.09 5.84
N ILE A 243 -6.39 -5.23 6.25
CA ILE A 243 -5.23 -5.18 5.39
C ILE A 243 -4.54 -6.54 5.45
N VAL A 244 -4.25 -7.12 4.29
CA VAL A 244 -3.53 -8.39 4.16
C VAL A 244 -2.26 -8.15 3.36
N LEU A 245 -1.12 -8.45 3.96
CA LEU A 245 0.18 -8.45 3.28
C LEU A 245 0.53 -9.89 2.92
N SER A 246 0.67 -10.16 1.64
CA SER A 246 0.96 -11.49 1.11
C SER A 246 2.14 -11.47 0.13
N SER A 247 2.97 -12.52 0.17
CA SER A 247 3.95 -12.78 -0.88
C SER A 247 3.25 -13.32 -2.12
N GLY A 248 3.71 -12.96 -3.31
CA GLY A 248 3.11 -13.44 -4.55
C GLY A 248 3.33 -12.50 -5.73
N ALA A 249 2.72 -12.82 -6.86
CA ALA A 249 2.76 -11.95 -8.02
C ALA A 249 2.13 -10.58 -7.73
N LEU A 250 2.59 -9.54 -8.43
CA LEU A 250 1.94 -8.23 -8.38
C LEU A 250 0.47 -8.35 -8.82
N PRO A 251 -0.43 -7.52 -8.28
CA PRO A 251 -1.85 -7.63 -8.55
C PRO A 251 -2.23 -7.23 -9.99
N THR A 252 -1.34 -6.54 -10.71
CA THR A 252 -1.52 -6.11 -12.09
C THR A 252 -0.16 -5.74 -12.72
N ASN A 253 -0.13 -5.68 -14.05
CA ASN A 253 0.98 -5.09 -14.81
C ASN A 253 0.80 -3.59 -15.10
N GLN A 254 -0.31 -2.99 -14.64
CA GLN A 254 -0.57 -1.55 -14.76
C GLN A 254 -0.02 -0.81 -13.54
N TRP A 255 0.86 0.16 -13.79
CA TRP A 255 1.54 0.94 -12.76
C TRP A 255 0.92 2.33 -12.70
N MET A 256 0.08 2.60 -11.70
CA MET A 256 -0.62 3.86 -11.58
C MET A 256 0.32 4.99 -11.18
N PHE A 257 0.33 6.04 -11.99
CA PHE A 257 1.08 7.27 -11.74
C PHE A 257 0.46 8.12 -10.64
N SER A 258 1.31 8.55 -9.71
CA SER A 258 1.02 9.54 -8.68
C SER A 258 2.06 10.66 -8.74
N PRO A 259 1.66 11.95 -8.82
CA PRO A 259 2.60 13.07 -8.78
C PRO A 259 3.25 13.23 -7.40
N TYR A 260 2.77 12.50 -6.38
CA TYR A 260 3.31 12.55 -5.03
C TYR A 260 4.47 11.58 -4.85
N THR A 261 5.41 11.95 -3.97
CA THR A 261 6.64 11.21 -3.69
C THR A 261 6.43 9.96 -2.83
N ALA A 262 5.24 9.77 -2.28
CA ALA A 262 4.87 8.58 -1.55
C ALA A 262 3.53 8.03 -2.07
N VAL A 263 3.47 6.71 -2.24
CA VAL A 263 2.21 5.98 -2.20
C VAL A 263 1.89 5.79 -0.71
N THR A 264 1.59 6.88 -0.01
CA THR A 264 0.97 6.75 1.31
C THR A 264 -0.43 6.19 1.10
N PRO A 265 -0.80 5.09 1.76
CA PRO A 265 -2.20 4.73 1.92
C PRO A 265 -2.94 5.99 2.37
N VAL A 266 -4.01 6.33 1.67
CA VAL A 266 -4.75 7.57 1.89
C VAL A 266 -5.31 7.52 3.31
N GLY A 267 -4.80 8.37 4.19
CA GLY A 267 -5.33 8.47 5.55
C GLY A 267 -6.78 8.97 5.53
N PRO A 268 -7.64 8.54 6.47
CA PRO A 268 -9.05 8.96 6.53
C PRO A 268 -9.26 10.49 6.63
N GLY A 269 -8.22 11.25 6.98
CA GLY A 269 -8.23 12.71 7.08
C GLY A 269 -8.27 13.49 5.76
N SER A 270 -8.12 12.85 4.61
CA SER A 270 -8.27 13.49 3.28
C SER A 270 -9.70 13.45 2.72
N LEU A 271 -10.66 12.96 3.51
CA LEU A 271 -12.08 13.01 3.17
C LEU A 271 -12.61 14.46 3.38
N PRO A 272 -13.46 14.99 2.47
CA PRO A 272 -14.18 16.22 2.75
C PRO A 272 -14.97 16.03 4.05
N ARG A 273 -14.75 16.94 5.01
CA ARG A 273 -15.63 17.03 6.18
C ARG A 273 -17.07 17.22 5.67
N PRO A 274 -18.06 16.45 6.16
CA PRO A 274 -19.44 16.76 5.86
C PRO A 274 -19.70 18.21 6.27
N ALA A 275 -20.21 19.00 5.33
CA ALA A 275 -20.72 20.33 5.66
C ALA A 275 -21.81 20.15 6.74
N ARG A 276 -21.68 20.87 7.84
CA ARG A 276 -22.76 21.01 8.81
C ARG A 276 -23.89 21.85 8.22
#